data_AF-A0A3M1KUS0-F1
#
_entry.id   AF-A0A3M1KUS0-F1
#
_cell.length_a   1.000
_cell.length_b   1.000
_cell.length_c   1.000
_cell.angle_alpha   90.00
_cell.angle_beta   90.00
_cell.angle_gamma   90.00
#
_symmetry.space_group_name_H-M   'P 1'
#
loop_
_entity.id
_entity.type
_entity.pdbx_description
1 polymer ?
#
loop_
_entity_poly.entity_id
_entity_poly.type
_entity_poly.pdbx_seq_one_letter_code
_entity_poly.pdbx_strand_id
1 'polypeptide(L)' 'MEPLADAALKLLIAVLLGGAIGLERELVGKPAGLRTNILIAVGSTLITLVSVDLAGQRGDPARLAAQIVTGVG' A
#
# COMPACT_ATOMS: atom_id res chain seq x y z
N MET A 1 13.95 -11.81 13.90
CA MET A 1 14.57 -10.54 13.45
C MET A 1 14.30 -10.25 11.97
N GLU A 2 14.05 -11.27 11.13
CA GLU A 2 13.69 -11.15 9.70
C GLU A 2 12.42 -10.32 9.34
N PRO A 3 11.29 -10.37 10.09
CA PRO A 3 10.02 -9.84 9.58
C PRO A 3 9.98 -8.31 9.47
N LEU A 4 10.78 -7.61 10.27
CA LEU A 4 10.85 -6.15 10.22
C LEU A 4 11.60 -5.68 8.96
N ALA A 5 12.65 -6.40 8.56
CA ALA A 5 13.42 -6.10 7.35
C ALA A 5 12.57 -6.30 6.09
N ASP A 6 11.81 -7.39 6.03
CA ASP A 6 10.85 -7.65 4.93
C ASP A 6 9.75 -6.59 4.86
N ALA A 7 9.19 -6.19 6.01
CA ALA A 7 8.20 -5.14 6.08
C ALA A 7 8.79 -3.79 5.62
N ALA A 8 9.98 -3.44 6.09
CA ALA A 8 10.67 -2.21 5.70
C ALA A 8 10.96 -2.17 4.19
N LEU A 9 11.40 -3.29 3.60
CA LEU A 9 11.63 -3.40 2.17
C LEU A 9 10.34 -3.21 1.36
N LYS A 10 9.24 -3.85 1.77
CA LYS A 10 7.93 -3.70 1.12
C LYS A 10 7.42 -2.26 1.21
N LEU A 11 7.61 -1.60 2.35
CA LEU A 11 7.25 -0.19 2.53
C LEU A 11 8.12 0.74 1.67
N LEU A 12 9.41 0.47 1.56
CA LEU A 12 10.30 1.24 0.69
C LEU A 12 9.86 1.12 -0.77
N ILE A 13 9.55 -0.10 -1.23
CA ILE A 13 9.02 -0.35 -2.57
C ILE A 13 7.68 0.38 -2.77
N ALA A 14 6.79 0.36 -1.78
CA ALA A 14 5.50 1.07 -1.86
C ALA A 14 5.68 2.58 -1.99
N VAL A 15 6.63 3.18 -1.26
CA VAL A 15 6.97 4.61 -1.39
C VAL A 15 7.54 4.92 -2.77
N LEU A 16 8.44 4.09 -3.29
CA LEU A 16 9.06 4.31 -4.61
C LEU A 16 8.02 4.20 -5.74
N LEU A 17 7.17 3.17 -5.71
CA LEU A 17 6.15 2.96 -6.73
C LEU A 17 5.01 3.99 -6.63
N GLY A 18 4.47 4.23 -5.43
CA GLY A 18 3.47 5.26 -5.19
C GLY A 18 4.01 6.66 -5.49
N GLY A 19 5.30 6.88 -5.25
CA GLY A 19 6.03 8.08 -5.59
C GLY A 19 6.14 8.28 -7.10
N ALA A 20 6.58 7.28 -7.84
CA ALA A 20 6.70 7.33 -9.30
C ALA A 20 5.35 7.63 -9.97
N ILE A 21 4.29 6.92 -9.57
CA ILE A 21 2.92 7.16 -10.08
C ILE A 21 2.44 8.56 -9.68
N GLY A 22 2.66 8.95 -8.44
CA GLY A 22 2.24 10.26 -7.93
C GLY A 22 2.94 11.43 -8.63
N LEU A 23 4.23 11.27 -8.94
CA LEU A 23 5.02 12.24 -9.71
C LEU A 23 4.47 12.41 -11.12
N GLU A 24 4.26 11.32 -11.86
CA GLU A 24 3.67 11.37 -13.20
C GLU A 24 2.30 12.07 -13.16
N ARG A 25 1.46 11.72 -12.19
CA ARG A 25 0.12 12.31 -12.03
C ARG A 25 0.17 13.80 -11.72
N GLU A 26 1.09 14.23 -10.86
CA GLU A 26 1.26 15.65 -10.51
C GLU A 26 1.75 16.45 -11.72
N LEU A 27 2.69 15.90 -12.50
CA LEU A 27 3.18 16.53 -13.73
C LEU A 27 2.10 16.66 -14.80
N VAL A 28 1.18 15.69 -14.90
CA VAL A 28 0.04 15.70 -15.83
C VAL A 28 -1.14 16.51 -15.29
N GLY A 29 -1.04 17.13 -14.10
CA GLY A 29 -2.07 17.97 -13.52
C GLY A 29 -3.31 17.21 -13.03
N LYS A 30 -3.15 15.93 -12.66
CA LYS A 30 -4.23 15.13 -12.07
C LYS A 30 -4.45 15.56 -10.61
N PRO A 31 -5.70 15.48 -10.10
CA PRO A 31 -6.03 15.96 -8.75
C PRO A 31 -5.35 15.20 -7.61
N ALA A 32 -5.00 13.92 -7.82
CA ALA A 32 -4.22 13.13 -6.88
C ALA A 32 -2.75 13.06 -7.33
N GLY A 33 -1.90 13.87 -6.70
CA GLY A 33 -0.47 13.99 -7.00
C GLY A 33 0.43 13.11 -6.12
N LEU A 34 1.66 13.57 -5.86
CA LEU A 34 2.72 12.78 -5.23
C LEU A 34 2.38 12.31 -3.81
N ARG A 35 2.03 13.25 -2.92
CA ARG A 35 1.75 12.95 -1.51
C ARG A 35 0.61 11.95 -1.36
N THR A 36 -0.44 12.10 -2.14
CA THR A 36 -1.62 11.24 -2.08
C THR A 36 -1.30 9.79 -2.49
N ASN A 37 -0.62 9.59 -3.60
CA ASN A 37 -0.31 8.24 -4.08
C ASN A 37 0.70 7.52 -3.18
N ILE A 38 1.68 8.23 -2.61
CA ILE A 38 2.58 7.65 -1.60
C ILE A 38 1.78 7.19 -0.38
N LEU A 39 0.90 8.02 0.17
CA LEU A 39 0.10 7.66 1.35
C LEU A 39 -0.83 6.47 1.07
N ILE A 40 -1.48 6.44 -0.10
CA ILE A 40 -2.33 5.32 -0.52
C ILE A 40 -1.50 4.03 -0.62
N ALA A 41 -0.34 4.06 -1.29
CA ALA A 41 0.49 2.88 -1.49
C ALA A 41 1.03 2.33 -0.16
N VAL A 42 1.52 3.20 0.71
CA VAL A 42 2.03 2.83 2.05
C VAL A 42 0.90 2.29 2.93
N GLY A 43 -0.23 2.99 3.01
CA GLY A 43 -1.39 2.56 3.79
C GLY A 43 -1.93 1.21 3.34
N SER A 44 -2.03 1.00 2.03
CA SER A 44 -2.45 -0.28 1.44
C SER A 44 -1.50 -1.41 1.83
N THR A 45 -0.19 -1.17 1.73
CA THR A 45 0.84 -2.15 2.09
C THR A 45 0.76 -2.52 3.57
N LEU A 46 0.59 -1.54 4.47
CA LEU A 46 0.43 -1.78 5.90
C LEU A 46 -0.82 -2.61 6.20
N ILE A 47 -1.97 -2.27 5.62
CA ILE A 47 -3.21 -3.03 5.82
C ILE A 47 -3.06 -4.45 5.31
N THR A 48 -2.43 -4.66 4.15
CA THR A 48 -2.18 -6.01 3.62
C THR A 48 -1.27 -6.81 4.55
N LEU A 49 -0.18 -6.23 5.05
CA LEU A 49 0.72 -6.90 6.00
C LEU A 49 -0.01 -7.31 7.27
N VAL A 50 -0.77 -6.39 7.87
CA VAL A 50 -1.60 -6.67 9.04
C VAL A 50 -2.66 -7.73 8.73
N SER A 51 -3.26 -7.68 7.55
CA SER A 51 -4.29 -8.64 7.15
C SER A 51 -3.74 -10.06 7.02
N VAL A 52 -2.54 -10.21 6.46
CA VAL A 52 -1.88 -11.52 6.34
C VAL A 52 -1.51 -12.06 7.71
N ASP A 53 -0.97 -11.21 8.59
CA ASP A 53 -0.60 -11.59 9.95
C ASP A 53 -1.82 -11.98 10.79
N LEU A 54 -2.90 -11.19 10.72
CA LEU A 54 -4.12 -11.39 11.50
C LEU A 54 -5.00 -12.52 10.97
N ALA A 55 -4.97 -12.81 9.67
CA ALA A 55 -5.74 -13.91 9.10
C ALA A 55 -5.28 -15.28 9.63
N GLY A 56 -4.02 -15.44 10.01
CA GLY A 56 -3.49 -16.70 10.54
C GLY A 56 -3.87 -17.90 9.66
N GLN A 57 -4.32 -19.01 10.27
CA GLN A 57 -4.75 -20.21 9.52
C GLN A 57 -6.26 -20.27 9.21
N ARG A 58 -7.08 -19.34 9.74
CA ARG A 58 -8.55 -19.46 9.71
C ARG A 58 -9.26 -18.28 9.06
N GLY A 59 -8.57 -17.15 8.87
CA GLY A 59 -9.10 -15.96 8.21
C GLY A 59 -8.76 -15.91 6.72
N ASP A 60 -9.50 -15.09 5.99
CA ASP A 60 -9.22 -14.77 4.60
C ASP A 60 -8.47 -13.42 4.50
N PRO A 61 -7.15 -13.42 4.25
CA PRO A 61 -6.37 -12.19 4.13
C PRO A 61 -6.73 -11.38 2.88
N ALA A 62 -7.39 -11.97 1.89
CA ALA A 62 -7.85 -11.24 0.72
C ALA A 62 -9.02 -10.30 1.05
N ARG A 63 -9.75 -10.53 2.14
CA ARG A 63 -10.91 -9.72 2.52
C ARG A 63 -10.54 -8.27 2.82
N LEU A 64 -9.52 -8.02 3.67
CA LEU A 64 -9.09 -6.64 3.96
C LEU A 64 -8.38 -6.02 2.75
N ALA A 65 -7.62 -6.81 1.99
CA ALA A 65 -7.00 -6.34 0.75
C ALA A 65 -8.05 -5.87 -0.27
N ALA A 66 -9.18 -6.58 -0.39
CA ALA A 66 -10.28 -6.20 -1.27
C ALA A 66 -10.95 -4.88 -0.85
N GLN A 67 -11.01 -4.57 0.46
CA GLN A 67 -11.58 -3.31 0.94
C GLN A 67 -10.76 -2.07 0.54
N ILE A 68 -9.46 -2.24 0.32
CA ILE A 68 -8.59 -1.16 -0.18
C ILE A 68 -9.04 -0.75 -1.59
N VAL A 69 -9.27 -1.74 -2.47
CA VAL A 69 -9.68 -1.49 -3.87
C VAL A 69 -11.03 -0.79 -3.90
N THR A 70 -11.99 -1.21 -3.07
CA THR A 70 -13.31 -0.56 -3.00
C THR A 70 -13.29 0.83 -2.39
N GLY A 71 -12.28 1.16 -1.55
CA GLY A 71 -12.17 2.46 -0.91
C GLY A 71 -11.39 3.50 -1.74
N VAL A 72 -10.49 3.05 -2.63
CA VAL A 72 -9.69 3.92 -3.50
C VAL A 72 -10.39 4.23 -4.83
N GLY A 73 -11.23 3.31 -5.33
CA GLY A 73 -12.02 3.49 -6.56
C GLY A 73 -13.17 4.49 -6.40
#